data_AF-A0A2G5KI13-F1
#
_entry.id   AF-A0A2G5KI13-F1
#
_cell.length_a   1.000
_cell.length_b   1.000
_cell.length_c   1.000
_cell.angle_alpha   90.00
_cell.angle_beta   90.00
_cell.angle_gamma   90.00
#
_symmetry.space_group_name_H-M   'P 1'
#
loop_
_entity.id
_entity.type
_entity.pdbx_description
1 polymer ?
#
loop_
_entity_poly.entity_id
_entity_poly.type
_entity_poly.pdbx_seq_one_letter_code
_entity_poly.pdbx_strand_id
1 'polypeptide(L)'
;MTAIFNFLMIAGAVQGFVFNVATFASRKKIEKPILYLNLFVLFLSLNNLQSWLIDKGLLLEGIPWQNFTLPWYVLIVPMFYAFLLHYLEIEKDRFFGTTIYRTVLSGIVD
;
A
#
# COMPACT_ATOMS: atom_id res chain seq x y z
N MET A 1 8.91 -10.65 -21.67
CA MET A 1 7.63 -9.89 -21.62
C MET A 1 7.27 -9.30 -22.98
N THR A 2 6.02 -8.88 -23.24
CA THR A 2 5.73 -8.02 -24.42
C THR A 2 6.26 -6.60 -24.19
N ALA A 3 6.51 -5.84 -25.27
CA ALA A 3 6.99 -4.45 -25.17
C ALA A 3 6.05 -3.57 -24.32
N ILE A 4 4.74 -3.81 -24.43
CA ILE A 4 3.71 -3.09 -23.68
C ILE A 4 3.86 -3.38 -22.17
N PHE A 5 4.00 -4.65 -21.78
CA PHE A 5 4.20 -4.98 -20.36
C PHE A 5 5.48 -4.36 -19.80
N ASN A 6 6.59 -4.46 -20.53
CA ASN A 6 7.86 -3.86 -20.12
C ASN A 6 7.73 -2.34 -19.89
N PHE A 7 7.02 -1.63 -20.79
CA PHE A 7 6.73 -0.21 -20.65
C PHE A 7 5.86 0.09 -19.41
N LEU A 8 4.77 -0.66 -19.23
CA LEU A 8 3.85 -0.47 -18.10
C LEU A 8 4.54 -0.67 -16.74
N MET A 9 5.44 -1.65 -16.65
CA MET A 9 6.16 -1.93 -15.40
C MET A 9 7.08 -0.77 -15.00
N ILE A 10 7.91 -0.29 -15.92
CA ILE A 10 8.83 0.82 -15.61
C ILE A 10 8.08 2.14 -15.44
N ALA A 11 7.07 2.42 -16.29
CA ALA A 11 6.26 3.63 -16.18
C ALA A 11 5.51 3.68 -14.84
N GLY A 12 4.86 2.58 -14.45
CA GLY A 12 4.17 2.47 -13.17
C GLY A 12 5.11 2.57 -11.97
N ALA A 13 6.30 1.97 -12.05
CA ALA A 13 7.32 2.09 -11.01
C ALA A 13 7.74 3.57 -10.83
N VAL A 14 8.17 4.22 -11.91
CA VAL A 14 8.61 5.63 -11.89
C VAL A 14 7.50 6.56 -11.43
N GLN A 15 6.29 6.43 -11.97
CA GLN A 15 5.14 7.23 -11.57
C GLN A 15 4.84 7.09 -10.08
N GLY A 16 4.85 5.87 -9.53
CA GLY A 16 4.54 5.67 -8.11
C GLY A 16 5.65 6.14 -7.16
N PHE A 17 6.92 6.14 -7.59
CA PHE A 17 8.00 6.81 -6.84
C PHE A 17 7.81 8.33 -6.85
N VAL A 18 7.51 8.92 -8.01
CA VAL A 18 7.22 10.36 -8.11
C VAL A 18 6.02 10.73 -7.22
N PHE A 19 4.95 9.94 -7.25
CA PHE A 19 3.78 10.13 -6.39
C PHE A 19 4.16 10.09 -4.90
N ASN A 20 4.96 9.10 -4.47
CA ASN A 20 5.40 8.98 -3.08
C ASN A 20 6.17 10.21 -2.61
N VAL A 21 7.19 10.61 -3.38
CA VAL A 21 8.04 11.77 -3.05
C VAL A 21 7.21 13.05 -3.04
N ALA A 22 6.39 13.27 -4.07
CA ALA A 22 5.56 14.47 -4.19
C ALA A 22 4.57 14.58 -3.03
N THR A 23 3.95 13.48 -2.62
CA THR A 23 2.95 13.48 -1.56
C THR A 23 3.56 13.76 -0.19
N PHE A 24 4.74 13.20 0.11
CA PHE A 24 5.45 13.51 1.36
C PHE A 24 6.04 14.92 1.37
N ALA A 25 6.55 15.41 0.23
CA ALA A 25 7.07 16.78 0.14
C ALA A 25 5.97 17.85 0.25
N SER A 26 4.76 17.55 -0.21
CA SER A 26 3.65 18.53 -0.29
C SER A 26 2.86 18.67 1.01
N ARG A 27 3.05 17.77 2.00
CA ARG A 27 2.23 17.72 3.22
C ARG A 27 3.07 18.10 4.45
N LYS A 28 2.64 19.14 5.19
CA LYS A 28 3.27 19.52 6.48
C LYS A 28 3.06 18.46 7.57
N LYS A 29 1.94 17.73 7.53
CA LYS A 29 1.61 16.63 8.44
C LYS A 29 1.02 15.49 7.62
N ILE A 30 1.53 14.29 7.83
CA ILE A 30 1.08 13.08 7.12
C ILE A 30 -0.02 12.44 7.96
N GLU A 31 -1.23 12.42 7.41
CA GLU A 31 -2.37 11.71 8.01
C GLU A 31 -2.27 10.21 7.74
N LYS A 32 -2.86 9.40 8.62
CA LYS A 32 -2.81 7.94 8.51
C LYS A 32 -3.29 7.40 7.14
N PRO A 33 -4.42 7.85 6.55
CA PRO A 33 -4.83 7.39 5.23
C PRO A 33 -3.77 7.67 4.16
N ILE A 34 -3.16 8.86 4.19
CA ILE A 34 -2.14 9.27 3.23
C ILE A 34 -0.87 8.43 3.39
N LEU A 35 -0.49 8.09 4.62
CA LEU A 35 0.65 7.20 4.88
C LEU A 35 0.43 5.84 4.24
N TYR A 36 -0.71 5.19 4.51
CA TYR A 36 -1.00 3.86 3.96
C TYR A 36 -1.18 3.88 2.44
N LEU A 37 -1.74 4.94 1.88
CA LEU A 37 -1.82 5.12 0.43
C LEU A 37 -0.42 5.21 -0.20
N ASN A 38 0.48 5.99 0.40
CA ASN A 38 1.86 6.10 -0.10
C ASN A 38 2.60 4.77 0.01
N LEU A 39 2.48 4.05 1.13
CA LEU A 39 3.08 2.73 1.31
C LEU A 39 2.51 1.70 0.31
N PHE A 40 1.20 1.73 0.05
CA PHE A 40 0.57 0.90 -0.98
C PHE A 40 1.19 1.16 -2.36
N VAL A 41 1.28 2.44 -2.76
CA VAL A 41 1.88 2.84 -4.04
C VAL A 41 3.37 2.49 -4.08
N LEU A 42 4.09 2.65 -2.97
CA LEU A 42 5.52 2.32 -2.88
C LEU A 42 5.76 0.82 -3.10
N PHE A 43 5.02 -0.05 -2.43
CA PHE A 43 5.20 -1.50 -2.59
C PHE A 43 4.76 -1.98 -3.97
N LEU A 44 3.74 -1.36 -4.56
CA LEU A 44 3.36 -1.62 -5.95
C LEU A 44 4.49 -1.22 -6.92
N SER A 45 5.08 -0.03 -6.73
CA SER A 45 6.22 0.42 -7.53
C SER A 45 7.46 -0.46 -7.36
N LEU A 46 7.78 -0.90 -6.15
CA LEU A 46 8.90 -1.81 -5.88
C LEU A 46 8.67 -3.19 -6.50
N ASN A 47 7.43 -3.70 -6.46
CA ASN A 47 7.07 -4.95 -7.13
C ASN A 47 7.26 -4.86 -8.65
N ASN A 48 6.82 -3.75 -9.25
CA ASN A 48 6.98 -3.49 -10.68
C ASN A 48 8.45 -3.31 -11.06
N LEU A 49 9.23 -2.55 -10.28
CA LEU A 49 10.66 -2.35 -10.51
C LEU A 49 11.43 -3.66 -10.41
N GLN A 50 11.18 -4.47 -9.37
CA GLN A 50 11.86 -5.76 -9.19
C GLN A 50 11.56 -6.71 -10.36
N SER A 51 10.30 -6.80 -10.79
CA SER A 51 9.91 -7.63 -11.92
C SER A 51 10.54 -7.15 -13.24
N TRP A 52 10.66 -5.83 -13.42
CA TRP A 52 11.35 -5.23 -14.56
C TRP A 52 12.87 -5.53 -14.53
N LEU A 53 13.52 -5.41 -13.38
CA LEU A 53 14.94 -5.73 -13.19
C LEU A 53 15.25 -7.21 -13.46
N ILE A 54 14.36 -8.12 -13.03
CA ILE A 54 14.44 -9.56 -13.32
C ILE A 54 14.36 -9.81 -14.83
N ASP A 55 13.39 -9.21 -15.53
CA ASP A 55 13.23 -9.38 -16.99
C ASP A 55 14.43 -8.83 -17.79
N LYS A 56 15.12 -7.81 -17.27
CA LYS A 56 16.34 -7.25 -17.89
C LYS A 56 17.63 -7.98 -17.56
N GLY A 57 17.60 -8.99 -16.68
CA GLY A 57 18.82 -9.65 -16.21
C GLY A 57 19.77 -8.71 -15.45
N LEU A 58 19.25 -7.57 -14.95
CA LEU A 58 20.05 -6.56 -14.24
C LEU A 58 20.29 -6.91 -12.77
N LEU A 59 19.68 -8.00 -12.29
CA LEU A 59 20.06 -8.60 -11.02
C LEU A 59 21.37 -9.36 -11.23
N LEU A 60 22.47 -8.75 -10.77
CA LEU A 60 23.87 -9.19 -10.88
C LEU A 60 24.04 -10.71 -11.08
N GLU A 61 24.40 -11.11 -12.29
CA GLU A 61 24.87 -12.48 -12.58
C GLU A 61 26.03 -12.81 -11.63
N GLY A 62 25.89 -13.89 -10.84
CA GLY A 62 26.93 -14.38 -9.93
C GLY A 62 26.75 -14.04 -8.45
N ILE A 63 25.78 -13.20 -8.06
CA ILE A 63 25.35 -13.10 -6.66
C ILE A 63 24.03 -13.86 -6.51
N PRO A 64 23.83 -14.72 -5.49
CA PRO A 64 22.61 -15.51 -5.30
C PRO A 64 21.40 -14.65 -4.84
N TRP A 65 21.21 -13.46 -5.41
CA TRP A 65 19.99 -12.65 -5.26
C TRP A 65 18.75 -13.33 -5.87
N GLN A 66 18.91 -14.38 -6.69
CA GLN A 66 17.79 -15.17 -7.21
C GLN A 66 16.88 -15.68 -6.07
N ASN A 67 17.44 -15.94 -4.88
CA ASN A 67 16.68 -16.34 -3.69
C ASN A 67 16.21 -15.17 -2.81
N PHE A 68 16.66 -13.94 -3.09
CA PHE A 68 16.32 -12.73 -2.34
C PHE A 68 15.32 -11.86 -3.12
N THR A 69 14.32 -12.51 -3.71
CA THR A 69 13.17 -11.82 -4.31
C THR A 69 12.25 -11.40 -3.18
N LEU A 70 12.26 -10.12 -2.81
CA LEU A 70 11.36 -9.64 -1.75
C LEU A 70 9.91 -9.73 -2.25
N PRO A 71 9.01 -10.38 -1.50
CA PRO A 71 7.63 -10.57 -1.92
C PRO A 71 6.81 -9.31 -1.65
N TRP A 72 7.14 -8.20 -2.32
CA TRP A 72 6.50 -6.90 -2.14
C TRP A 72 4.97 -6.97 -2.25
N TYR A 73 4.45 -7.89 -3.08
CA TYR A 73 3.01 -8.14 -3.23
C TYR A 73 2.30 -8.50 -1.93
N VAL A 74 3.00 -9.14 -0.97
CA VAL A 74 2.46 -9.46 0.36
C VAL A 74 2.12 -8.19 1.14
N LEU A 75 2.84 -7.09 0.89
CA LEU A 75 2.63 -5.79 1.56
C LEU A 75 1.61 -4.91 0.84
N ILE A 76 1.34 -5.14 -0.45
CA ILE A 76 0.37 -4.36 -1.23
C ILE A 76 -1.04 -4.46 -0.62
N VAL A 77 -1.52 -5.68 -0.40
CA VAL A 77 -2.86 -5.95 0.13
C VAL A 77 -3.08 -5.35 1.53
N PRO A 78 -2.22 -5.58 2.55
CA PRO A 78 -2.41 -5.00 3.87
C PRO A 78 -2.30 -3.48 3.89
N MET A 79 -1.46 -2.86 3.04
CA MET A 79 -1.41 -1.39 2.96
C MET A 79 -2.67 -0.82 2.31
N PHE A 80 -3.19 -1.46 1.27
CA PHE A 80 -4.47 -1.07 0.68
C PHE A 80 -5.63 -1.20 1.68
N TYR A 81 -5.66 -2.30 2.43
CA TYR A 81 -6.66 -2.52 3.48
C TYR A 81 -6.56 -1.48 4.60
N ALA A 82 -5.35 -1.19 5.08
CA ALA A 82 -5.13 -0.16 6.10
C ALA A 82 -5.53 1.24 5.60
N PHE A 83 -5.26 1.54 4.33
CA PHE A 83 -5.75 2.77 3.69
C PHE A 83 -7.28 2.85 3.76
N LEU A 84 -8.01 1.80 3.33
CA LEU A 84 -9.47 1.79 3.35
C LEU A 84 -10.04 1.95 4.76
N LEU A 85 -9.48 1.25 5.75
CA LEU A 85 -9.94 1.37 7.14
C LEU A 85 -9.87 2.81 7.67
N HIS A 86 -8.76 3.50 7.38
CA HIS A 86 -8.55 4.86 7.85
C HIS A 86 -9.26 5.90 6.98
N TYR A 87 -9.38 5.64 5.68
CA TYR A 87 -10.04 6.55 4.73
C TYR A 87 -11.57 6.54 4.92
N LEU A 88 -12.16 5.38 5.14
CA LEU A 88 -13.60 5.22 5.33
C LEU A 88 -14.04 5.41 6.80
N GLU A 89 -13.12 5.71 7.70
CA GLU A 89 -13.36 5.82 9.15
C GLU A 89 -14.11 4.61 9.77
N ILE A 90 -13.96 3.40 9.21
CA ILE A 90 -14.72 2.20 9.62
C ILE A 90 -14.48 1.85 11.10
N GLU A 91 -13.34 2.23 11.67
CA GLU A 91 -13.06 2.08 13.11
C GLU A 91 -14.00 2.91 14.00
N LYS A 92 -14.46 4.08 13.54
CA LYS A 92 -15.34 4.98 14.29
C LYS A 92 -16.77 4.46 14.36
N ASP A 93 -17.28 3.88 13.27
CA ASP A 93 -18.65 3.37 13.21
C ASP A 93 -18.86 2.13 14.09
N ARG A 94 -17.85 1.25 14.24
CA ARG A 94 -17.94 0.14 15.20
C ARG A 94 -18.07 0.62 16.64
N PHE A 95 -17.37 1.70 17.00
CA PHE A 95 -17.44 2.27 18.34
C PHE A 95 -18.81 2.88 18.64
N PHE A 96 -19.41 3.57 17.65
CA PHE A 96 -20.76 4.11 17.77
C PHE A 96 -21.83 3.01 17.88
N GLY A 97 -21.76 1.97 17.05
CA GLY A 97 -22.68 0.83 17.13
C GLY A 97 -22.65 0.13 18.48
N THR A 98 -21.46 -0.10 19.05
CA THR A 98 -21.32 -0.68 20.40
C THR A 98 -21.82 0.24 21.51
N THR A 99 -21.68 1.57 21.35
CA THR A 99 -22.13 2.54 22.34
C THR A 99 -23.66 2.62 22.36
N ILE A 100 -24.31 2.70 21.19
CA ILE A 100 -25.77 2.69 21.08
C ILE A 100 -26.34 1.38 21.63
N TYR A 101 -25.76 0.23 21.27
CA TYR A 101 -26.22 -1.07 21.76
C TYR A 101 -26.11 -1.20 23.29
N ARG A 102 -25.03 -0.67 23.88
CA ARG A 102 -24.87 -0.61 25.34
C ARG A 102 -25.90 0.28 26.02
N THR A 103 -26.15 1.48 25.49
CA THR A 103 -27.15 2.40 26.06
C THR A 103 -28.58 1.85 25.97
N VAL A 104 -28.89 1.16 24.87
CA VAL A 104 -30.20 0.50 24.68
C VAL A 104 -30.36 -0.67 25.65
N LEU A 105 -29.34 -1.53 25.81
CA LEU A 105 -29.39 -2.64 26.76
C LEU A 105 -29.46 -2.17 28.22
N SER A 106 -28.73 -1.13 28.60
CA SER A 106 -28.79 -0.61 29.97
C SER A 106 -30.17 -0.04 30.31
N GLY A 107 -30.84 0.63 29.36
CA GLY A 107 -32.20 1.15 29.57
C GLY A 107 -33.32 0.10 29.51
N ILE A 108 -33.02 -1.17 29.20
CA ILE A 108 -33.96 -2.30 29.23
C ILE A 108 -33.84 -3.10 30.54
N VAL A 109 -32.74 -2.94 31.28
CA VAL A 109 -32.43 -3.70 32.51
C VAL A 109 -32.82 -2.93 33.78
N ASP A 110 -33.24 -1.67 33.66
CA ASP A 110 -33.83 -0.84 34.72
C ASP A 110 -35.38 -0.85 34.66
#